data_AF-A0A3M0I545-F1
#
_entry.id   AF-A0A3M0I545-F1
#
_cell.length_a   1.000
_cell.length_b   1.000
_cell.length_c   1.000
_cell.angle_alpha   90.00
_cell.angle_beta   90.00
_cell.angle_gamma   90.00
#
_symmetry.space_group_name_H-M   'P 1'
#
loop_
_entity.id
_entity.type
_entity.pdbx_description
1 polymer ?
#
loop_
_entity_poly.entity_id
_entity_poly.type
_entity_poly.pdbx_seq_one_letter_code
_entity_poly.pdbx_strand_id
1 'polypeptide(L)'
;MSLVTEPAAPPEEATLHFAHEVVSRFDVLVDQALEYCRTRLRESHFGLTPEELSWLDLPELPLAVPDATVWADRTWAIRFAESRLRLADPYGILVTFDGTRPVDVEGLDDEQ
;
A
#
# COMPACT_ATOMS: atom_id res chain seq x y z
N MET A 1 -2.79 -1.80 18.88
CA MET A 1 -1.84 -1.23 17.90
C MET A 1 -0.45 -1.55 18.41
N SER A 2 0.30 -2.42 17.73
CA SER A 2 1.61 -2.88 18.17
C SER A 2 2.61 -2.59 17.05
N LEU A 3 3.60 -1.75 17.32
CA LEU A 3 4.65 -1.36 16.38
C LEU A 3 5.87 -2.25 16.64
N VAL A 4 6.34 -3.00 15.64
CA VAL A 4 7.58 -3.79 15.71
C VAL A 4 8.63 -3.12 14.81
N THR A 5 9.79 -2.79 15.37
CA THR A 5 10.92 -2.18 14.65
C THR A 5 12.17 -3.03 14.82
N GLU A 6 12.77 -3.51 13.72
CA GLU A 6 14.11 -4.13 13.69
C GLU A 6 14.97 -3.45 12.60
N PRO A 7 16.24 -3.08 12.87
CA PRO A 7 17.05 -3.34 14.07
C PRO A 7 16.86 -2.30 15.19
N ALA A 8 17.30 -2.68 16.39
CA ALA A 8 17.13 -2.01 17.69
C ALA A 8 17.97 -0.73 17.89
N ALA A 9 17.84 0.25 17.00
CA ALA A 9 18.09 1.64 17.34
C ALA A 9 16.73 2.31 17.55
N PRO A 10 16.52 3.14 18.58
CA PRO A 10 15.28 3.91 18.68
C PRO A 10 15.10 4.68 17.37
N PRO A 11 13.91 4.63 16.74
CA PRO A 11 13.67 5.36 15.51
C PRO A 11 14.01 6.83 15.76
N GLU A 12 14.73 7.43 14.81
CA GLU A 12 15.12 8.83 14.92
C GLU A 12 13.86 9.69 15.13
N GLU A 13 13.99 10.79 15.88
CA GLU A 13 12.86 11.69 16.15
C GLU A 13 12.17 12.16 14.85
N ALA A 14 12.95 12.31 13.77
CA ALA A 14 12.46 12.61 12.43
C ALA A 14 11.56 11.51 11.85
N THR A 15 11.90 10.23 12.06
CA THR A 15 11.09 9.08 11.62
C THR A 15 9.78 9.00 12.42
N LEU A 16 9.83 9.25 13.73
CA LEU A 16 8.63 9.30 14.57
C LEU A 16 7.69 10.44 14.18
N HIS A 17 8.24 11.63 13.91
CA HIS A 17 7.46 12.78 13.44
C HIS A 17 6.77 12.47 12.11
N PHE A 18 7.51 11.89 11.17
CA PHE A 18 6.98 11.49 9.87
C PHE A 18 5.87 10.43 9.99
N ALA A 19 6.07 9.40 10.81
CA ALA A 19 5.06 8.39 11.08
C ALA A 19 3.77 9.01 11.67
N HIS A 20 3.91 10.00 12.56
CA HIS A 20 2.77 10.73 13.10
C HIS A 20 2.02 11.53 12.02
N GLU A 21 2.74 12.18 11.10
CA GLU A 21 2.11 12.87 9.97
C GLU A 21 1.32 11.89 9.08
N VAL A 22 1.91 10.73 8.76
CA VAL A 22 1.24 9.66 8.00
C VAL A 22 -0.03 9.21 8.71
N VAL A 23 0.04 8.88 10.00
CA VAL A 23 -1.13 8.42 10.78
C VAL A 23 -2.22 9.50 10.84
N SER A 24 -1.84 10.77 11.00
CA SER A 24 -2.82 11.87 11.07
C SER A 24 -3.60 12.10 9.77
N ARG A 25 -3.07 11.60 8.64
CA ARG A 25 -3.65 11.74 7.30
C ARG A 25 -3.98 10.39 6.68
N PHE A 26 -4.02 9.32 7.48
CA PHE A 26 -4.06 7.96 6.99
C PHE A 26 -5.25 7.70 6.07
N ASP A 27 -6.46 8.11 6.44
CA ASP A 27 -7.65 7.91 5.61
C ASP A 27 -7.51 8.58 4.22
N VAL A 28 -6.98 9.80 4.19
CA VAL A 28 -6.74 10.53 2.92
C VAL A 28 -5.65 9.85 2.08
N LEU A 29 -4.63 9.29 2.73
CA LEU A 29 -3.55 8.57 2.05
C LEU A 29 -4.02 7.20 1.52
N VAL A 30 -4.94 6.54 2.24
CA VAL A 30 -5.62 5.32 1.78
C VAL A 30 -6.46 5.63 0.54
N ASP A 31 -7.26 6.70 0.55
CA ASP A 31 -8.02 7.11 -0.63
C ASP A 31 -7.12 7.35 -1.85
N GLN A 32 -5.99 8.05 -1.65
CA GLN A 32 -5.00 8.27 -2.70
C GLN A 32 -4.37 6.96 -3.21
N ALA A 33 -4.08 6.02 -2.31
CA ALA A 33 -3.57 4.70 -2.68
C ALA A 33 -4.60 3.94 -3.53
N LEU A 34 -5.88 3.99 -3.17
CA LEU A 34 -6.96 3.33 -3.92
C LEU A 34 -7.14 3.94 -5.32
N GLU A 35 -7.09 5.28 -5.44
CA GLU A 35 -7.14 5.96 -6.74
C GLU A 35 -5.92 5.61 -7.63
N TYR A 36 -4.75 5.50 -7.01
CA TYR A 36 -3.53 5.10 -7.69
C TYR A 36 -3.61 3.65 -8.19
N CYS A 37 -4.00 2.72 -7.32
CA CYS A 37 -4.25 1.31 -7.66
C CYS A 37 -5.25 1.20 -8.81
N ARG A 38 -6.37 1.92 -8.74
CA ARG A 38 -7.38 1.95 -9.80
C ARG A 38 -6.73 2.26 -11.15
N THR A 39 -5.85 3.26 -11.22
CA THR A 39 -5.22 3.66 -12.48
C THR A 39 -4.15 2.67 -12.93
N ARG A 40 -3.21 2.33 -12.04
CA ARG A 40 -2.02 1.56 -12.36
C ARG A 40 -2.29 0.09 -12.63
N LEU A 41 -3.19 -0.54 -11.87
CA LEU A 41 -3.51 -1.97 -12.03
C LEU A 41 -4.14 -2.31 -13.40
N ARG A 42 -4.56 -1.31 -14.17
CA ARG A 42 -5.02 -1.48 -15.56
C ARG A 42 -3.87 -1.69 -16.56
N GLU A 43 -2.63 -1.45 -16.14
CA GLU A 43 -1.46 -1.67 -17.00
C GLU A 43 -1.26 -3.16 -17.27
N SER A 44 -0.90 -3.49 -18.51
CA SER A 44 -0.85 -4.87 -18.99
C SER A 44 0.15 -5.77 -18.24
N HIS A 45 1.16 -5.18 -17.60
CA HIS A 45 2.17 -5.94 -16.86
C HIS A 45 1.61 -6.61 -15.60
N PHE A 46 0.48 -6.12 -15.05
CA PHE A 46 -0.20 -6.77 -13.92
C PHE A 46 -0.99 -8.02 -14.31
N GLY A 47 -1.19 -8.28 -15.60
CA GLY A 47 -1.80 -9.53 -16.08
C GLY A 47 -3.24 -9.77 -15.61
N LEU A 48 -3.99 -8.72 -15.23
CA LEU A 48 -5.38 -8.86 -14.79
C LEU A 48 -6.28 -9.46 -15.85
N THR A 49 -7.17 -10.37 -15.44
CA THR A 49 -8.25 -10.86 -16.31
C THR A 49 -9.28 -9.77 -16.60
N PRO A 50 -10.08 -9.94 -17.67
CA PRO A 50 -11.22 -9.04 -17.91
C PRO A 50 -12.19 -8.94 -16.73
N GLU A 51 -12.36 -10.01 -15.95
CA GLU A 51 -13.17 -9.99 -14.73
C GLU A 51 -12.52 -9.11 -13.65
N GLU A 52 -11.23 -9.30 -13.39
CA GLU A 52 -10.48 -8.49 -12.41
C GLU A 52 -10.46 -7.00 -12.78
N LEU A 53 -10.28 -6.69 -14.07
CA LEU A 53 -10.33 -5.31 -14.57
C LEU A 53 -11.69 -4.65 -14.30
N SER A 54 -12.79 -5.42 -14.43
CA SER A 54 -14.14 -4.90 -14.16
C SER A 54 -14.35 -4.51 -12.70
N TRP A 55 -13.61 -5.11 -11.76
CA TRP A 55 -13.69 -4.74 -10.34
C TRP A 55 -13.06 -3.37 -10.06
N LEU A 56 -12.15 -2.89 -10.91
CA LEU A 56 -11.56 -1.55 -10.79
C LEU A 56 -12.52 -0.42 -11.20
N ASP A 57 -13.65 -0.76 -11.80
CA ASP A 57 -14.72 0.18 -12.15
C ASP A 57 -15.79 0.30 -11.05
N LEU A 58 -15.76 -0.60 -10.05
CA LEU A 58 -16.66 -0.54 -8.90
C LEU A 58 -16.39 0.72 -8.05
N PRO A 59 -17.39 1.25 -7.33
CA PRO A 59 -17.17 2.37 -6.42
C PRO A 59 -16.15 2.03 -5.34
N GLU A 60 -16.26 0.83 -4.76
CA GLU A 60 -15.33 0.29 -3.78
C GLU A 60 -14.38 -0.69 -4.45
N LEU A 61 -13.07 -0.43 -4.36
CA LEU A 61 -12.06 -1.36 -4.85
C LEU A 61 -12.06 -2.63 -4.00
N PRO A 62 -11.74 -3.80 -4.56
CA PRO A 62 -11.62 -5.04 -3.81
C PRO A 62 -10.29 -5.09 -3.04
N LEU A 63 -9.94 -4.03 -2.31
CA LEU A 63 -8.74 -3.87 -1.50
C LEU A 63 -9.16 -3.48 -0.09
N ALA A 64 -8.73 -4.23 0.92
CA ALA A 64 -9.14 -4.06 2.30
C ALA A 64 -7.98 -4.24 3.26
N VAL A 65 -8.24 -3.92 4.53
CA VAL A 65 -7.28 -4.01 5.63
C VAL A 65 -5.99 -3.23 5.31
N PRO A 66 -6.07 -1.90 5.16
CA PRO A 66 -4.89 -1.08 4.91
C PRO A 66 -4.01 -1.03 6.17
N ASP A 67 -2.72 -1.24 5.98
CA ASP A 67 -1.68 -1.15 7.02
C ASP A 67 -0.51 -0.31 6.51
N ALA A 68 -0.06 0.67 7.30
CA ALA A 68 1.07 1.51 6.95
C ALA A 68 2.37 0.99 7.57
N THR A 69 3.41 0.87 6.76
CA THR A 69 4.77 0.57 7.21
C THR A 69 5.69 1.72 6.86
N VAL A 70 6.42 2.25 7.86
CA VAL A 70 7.39 3.34 7.70
C VAL A 70 8.78 2.81 8.03
N TRP A 71 9.73 2.96 7.10
CA TRP A 71 11.11 2.52 7.26
C TRP A 71 12.02 3.65 7.77
N ALA A 72 13.24 3.27 8.20
CA ALA A 72 14.20 4.19 8.81
C ALA A 72 14.68 5.30 7.86
N ASP A 73 14.71 5.03 6.55
CA ASP A 73 15.08 5.97 5.50
C ASP A 73 13.95 6.98 5.16
N ARG A 74 12.80 6.89 5.85
CA ARG A 74 11.55 7.65 5.62
C ARG A 74 10.82 7.26 4.33
N THR A 75 11.24 6.20 3.67
CA THR A 75 10.37 5.51 2.72
C THR A 75 9.21 4.89 3.51
N TRP A 76 8.04 4.79 2.90
CA TRP A 76 6.89 4.14 3.53
C TRP A 76 5.90 3.64 2.48
N ALA A 77 5.02 2.74 2.90
CA ALA A 77 4.03 2.13 2.03
C ALA A 77 2.73 1.84 2.78
N ILE A 78 1.64 1.72 2.01
CA ILE A 78 0.38 1.13 2.47
C ILE A 78 0.24 -0.25 1.85
N ARG A 79 0.04 -1.26 2.69
CA ARG A 79 -0.30 -2.61 2.26
C ARG A 79 -1.79 -2.86 2.46
N PHE A 80 -2.49 -3.28 1.42
CA PHE A 80 -3.85 -3.82 1.51
C PHE A 80 -3.75 -5.33 1.66
N ALA A 81 -3.89 -5.82 2.89
CA ALA A 81 -3.63 -7.22 3.22
C ALA A 81 -4.69 -8.18 2.66
N GLU A 82 -5.90 -7.68 2.37
CA GLU A 82 -6.97 -8.49 1.80
C GLU A 82 -7.38 -7.93 0.44
N SER A 83 -7.56 -8.82 -0.54
CA SER A 83 -7.98 -8.45 -1.88
C SER A 83 -8.60 -9.62 -2.63
N ARG A 84 -9.46 -9.31 -3.60
CA ARG A 84 -10.01 -10.31 -4.54
C ARG A 84 -9.10 -10.52 -5.75
N LEU A 85 -8.17 -9.61 -6.01
CA LEU A 85 -7.23 -9.69 -7.14
C LEU A 85 -6.24 -10.82 -6.90
N ARG A 86 -5.98 -11.65 -7.90
CA ARG A 86 -5.09 -12.80 -7.73
C ARG A 86 -3.64 -12.40 -7.45
N LEU A 87 -3.18 -11.27 -8.00
CA LEU A 87 -1.83 -10.76 -7.73
C LEU A 87 -1.61 -10.29 -6.27
N ALA A 88 -2.67 -10.24 -5.47
CA ALA A 88 -2.60 -9.89 -4.06
C ALA A 88 -2.56 -11.12 -3.14
N ASP A 89 -2.66 -12.33 -3.70
CA ASP A 89 -2.56 -13.57 -2.93
C ASP A 89 -1.07 -13.96 -2.82
N PRO A 90 -0.53 -14.25 -1.63
CA PRO A 90 -1.18 -14.26 -0.32
C PRO A 90 -0.96 -13.00 0.54
N TYR A 91 -0.06 -12.08 0.14
CA TYR A 91 0.43 -11.04 1.05
C TYR A 91 -0.18 -9.65 0.81
N GLY A 92 -1.01 -9.48 -0.22
CA GLY A 92 -1.76 -8.27 -0.50
C GLY A 92 -1.17 -7.42 -1.62
N ILE A 93 -1.66 -6.18 -1.71
CA ILE A 93 -1.12 -5.15 -2.61
C ILE A 93 -0.31 -4.14 -1.81
N LEU A 94 0.91 -3.86 -2.23
CA LEU A 94 1.75 -2.81 -1.66
C LEU A 94 1.69 -1.56 -2.52
N VAL A 95 1.46 -0.41 -1.91
CA VAL A 95 1.55 0.90 -2.55
C VAL A 95 2.65 1.70 -1.89
N THR A 96 3.72 1.96 -2.63
CA THR A 96 4.90 2.69 -2.13
C THR A 96 4.71 4.19 -2.33
N PHE A 97 5.15 4.98 -1.35
CA PHE A 97 5.02 6.43 -1.35
C PHE A 97 6.37 7.14 -1.29
N ASP A 98 6.46 8.27 -2.01
CA ASP A 98 7.49 9.29 -1.83
C ASP A 98 6.84 10.54 -1.21
N GLY A 99 7.13 10.80 0.06
CA GLY A 99 6.43 11.81 0.85
C GLY A 99 4.95 11.45 1.01
N THR A 100 4.04 12.16 0.35
CA THR A 100 2.60 11.84 0.36
C THR A 100 2.09 11.43 -1.02
N ARG A 101 2.98 11.15 -1.97
CA ARG A 101 2.58 10.80 -3.34
C ARG A 101 2.82 9.30 -3.55
N PRO A 102 1.82 8.53 -4.01
CA PRO A 102 2.06 7.16 -4.40
C PRO A 102 2.95 7.14 -5.65
N VAL A 103 3.98 6.29 -5.63
CA VAL A 103 4.98 6.18 -6.70
C VAL A 103 5.03 4.79 -7.31
N ASP A 104 4.62 3.76 -6.57
CA ASP A 104 4.60 2.40 -7.10
C ASP A 104 3.47 1.55 -6.52
N VAL A 105 3.08 0.51 -7.25
CA VAL A 105 2.11 -0.49 -6.80
C VAL A 105 2.57 -1.88 -7.23
N GLU A 106 2.59 -2.80 -6.27
CA GLU A 106 3.12 -4.14 -6.45
C GLU A 106 2.17 -5.17 -5.84
N GLY A 107 2.06 -6.32 -6.49
CA GLY A 107 1.49 -7.52 -5.89
C GLY A 107 2.52 -8.23 -5.04
N LEU A 108 2.18 -8.52 -3.79
CA LEU A 108 3.05 -9.28 -2.90
C LEU A 108 2.70 -10.77 -3.03
N ASP A 109 3.41 -11.46 -3.91
CA ASP A 109 3.36 -12.92 -4.10
C ASP A 109 4.60 -13.57 -3.44
N ASP A 110 4.63 -14.90 -3.34
CA ASP A 110 5.74 -15.67 -2.78
C ASP A 110 7.03 -15.63 -3.65
N GLU A 111 6.97 -15.12 -4.88
CA GLU A 111 8.09 -15.15 -5.84
C GLU A 111 9.13 -13.98 -5.74
N GLN A 112 9.35 -13.36 -4.58
CA GLN A 112 10.38 -12.29 -4.40
C GLN A 112 11.67 -12.79 -3.72
#